data_AF-A0A077WBU8-F1
#
_entry.id   AF-A0A077WBU8-F1
#
_cell.length_a   1.000
_cell.length_b   1.000
_cell.length_c   1.000
_cell.angle_alpha   90.00
_cell.angle_beta   90.00
_cell.angle_gamma   90.00
#
_symmetry.space_group_name_H-M   'P 1'
#
loop_
_entity.id
_entity.type
_entity.pdbx_description
1 polymer ?
#
loop_
_entity_poly.entity_id
_entity_poly.type
_entity_poly.pdbx_seq_one_letter_code
_entity_poly.pdbx_strand_id
1 'polypeptide(L)'
;MLSSYYPMADREPFHAAVDKLMPMRPIDYALPPLMMRSRSSSATSSEATPVSEEAISNLRRNNTSEKSIRQRAVPTPPPRAPLPPTPRPCIMHHHQLSCHPKSPTVGSILASIPKRPTTPASTIHDIRRPSSTVQLPPTCSQNLRTSPSLRTMISSANLKMKRQRQQQQHANAYGYILEQNHTEQDRLVAQHYLLRMMFGGVDYNAPVSLDNSNSFGTKSNAVVLDVGCGPGAWTMEMATAFPKATFIGIDKDDFFPQDIKPKNCHFRQYTIGEDGMLPFPDNSFDFIYQRDFNWALTTDMWTRLINEYMRILKPGGWIELVEADVETKSSTRMECAMNDKLLEGMALRHQEPHIARHLSTLLAVNGFRRVQSQFQSFPLGWDKEQVEEKQGDTLTPSEVAHQQKQKRIRSELARLAASQYLFLLQSLRPWLSLVMNLSTDKYNNYIIGLPEEWRQGQTYTNWHCATAQKPPSNRF
;
A
#
# COMPACT_ATOMS: atom_id res chain seq x y z
N MET A 1 25.07 -13.67 3.84
CA MET A 1 24.10 -14.53 3.12
C MET A 1 23.16 -13.75 2.23
N LEU A 2 22.38 -12.76 2.70
CA LEU A 2 21.58 -11.96 1.75
C LEU A 2 22.46 -11.19 0.75
N SER A 3 23.63 -10.70 1.17
CA SER A 3 24.63 -10.10 0.27
C SER A 3 25.25 -11.05 -0.78
N SER A 4 25.07 -12.37 -0.67
CA SER A 4 25.45 -13.31 -1.76
C SER A 4 24.32 -13.58 -2.76
N TYR A 5 23.10 -13.12 -2.48
CA TYR A 5 21.99 -13.11 -3.44
C TYR A 5 21.79 -11.74 -4.11
N TYR A 6 21.98 -10.65 -3.34
CA TYR A 6 21.96 -9.28 -3.83
C TYR A 6 23.22 -8.53 -3.32
N PRO A 7 24.33 -8.52 -4.08
CA PRO A 7 25.63 -7.98 -3.63
C PRO A 7 25.73 -6.45 -3.56
N MET A 8 24.59 -5.74 -3.52
CA MET A 8 24.53 -4.30 -3.32
C MET A 8 24.82 -3.88 -1.87
N ALA A 9 24.62 -4.78 -0.89
CA ALA A 9 24.74 -4.44 0.53
C ALA A 9 26.13 -3.96 0.98
N ASP A 10 27.20 -4.41 0.32
CA ASP A 10 28.58 -4.28 0.83
C ASP A 10 29.51 -3.44 -0.08
N ARG A 11 29.03 -2.86 -1.20
CA ARG A 11 29.89 -2.23 -2.22
C ARG A 11 29.41 -0.93 -2.87
N GLU A 12 28.13 -0.59 -2.78
CA GLU A 12 27.59 0.67 -3.31
C GLU A 12 26.33 1.07 -2.54
N PRO A 13 26.23 2.31 -2.02
CA PRO A 13 24.99 2.77 -1.38
C PRO A 13 23.80 2.65 -2.33
N PHE A 14 22.63 2.24 -1.81
CA PHE A 14 21.42 2.04 -2.62
C PHE A 14 21.09 3.27 -3.50
N HIS A 15 21.29 4.48 -2.97
CA HIS A 15 21.09 5.73 -3.71
C HIS A 15 21.98 5.83 -4.94
N ALA A 16 23.28 5.58 -4.82
CA ALA A 16 24.20 5.61 -5.97
C ALA A 16 23.88 4.54 -7.03
N ALA A 17 23.35 3.38 -6.60
CA ALA A 17 22.81 2.36 -7.51
C ALA A 17 21.54 2.84 -8.25
N VAL A 18 20.70 3.67 -7.61
CA VAL A 18 19.55 4.33 -8.26
C VAL A 18 20.00 5.47 -9.18
N ASP A 19 20.95 6.32 -8.77
CA ASP A 19 21.49 7.43 -9.57
C ASP A 19 22.13 6.93 -10.89
N LYS A 20 22.66 5.70 -10.89
CA LYS A 20 23.15 5.02 -12.10
C LYS A 20 22.04 4.57 -13.07
N LEU A 21 20.82 4.38 -12.58
CA LEU A 21 19.62 4.09 -13.39
C LEU A 21 18.88 5.37 -13.80
N MET A 22 18.90 6.37 -12.92
CA MET A 22 18.37 7.72 -13.10
C MET A 22 19.51 8.74 -13.24
N PRO A 23 20.15 8.85 -14.43
CA PRO A 23 21.06 9.97 -14.68
C PRO A 23 20.28 11.27 -14.51
N MET A 24 20.59 12.00 -13.44
CA MET A 24 19.91 13.23 -13.02
C MET A 24 19.76 14.16 -14.23
N ARG A 25 18.53 14.32 -14.70
CA ARG A 25 18.22 15.37 -15.68
C ARG A 25 18.34 16.72 -14.97
N PRO A 26 18.78 17.77 -15.66
CA PRO A 26 18.51 19.14 -15.21
C PRO A 26 17.02 19.31 -14.89
N ILE A 27 16.70 20.20 -13.95
CA ILE A 27 15.33 20.43 -13.44
C ILE A 27 14.52 21.25 -14.47
N ASP A 28 14.33 20.67 -15.65
CA ASP A 28 13.50 21.18 -16.73
C ASP A 28 12.12 20.52 -16.65
N TYR A 29 11.18 21.16 -15.96
CA TYR A 29 9.76 20.79 -15.95
C TYR A 29 9.06 21.13 -17.29
N ALA A 30 9.67 20.72 -18.41
CA ALA A 30 9.09 20.78 -19.73
C ALA A 30 8.04 19.67 -19.88
N LEU A 31 6.75 20.05 -19.82
CA LEU A 31 5.63 19.14 -20.01
C LEU A 31 5.77 18.35 -21.33
N PRO A 32 5.59 17.01 -21.32
CA PRO A 32 5.58 16.24 -22.56
C PRO A 32 4.38 16.67 -23.42
N PRO A 33 4.58 16.97 -24.73
CA PRO A 33 3.50 17.44 -25.58
C PRO A 33 2.42 16.36 -25.76
N LEU A 34 1.17 16.75 -25.52
CA LEU A 34 -0.01 15.90 -25.76
C LEU A 34 -0.03 15.39 -27.21
N MET A 35 -0.08 14.06 -27.39
CA MET A 35 -0.23 13.44 -28.72
C MET A 35 -1.63 13.70 -29.31
N MET A 36 -1.84 14.89 -29.87
CA MET A 36 -2.91 15.08 -30.85
C MET A 36 -2.55 14.38 -32.16
N ARG A 37 -3.43 13.49 -32.62
CA ARG A 37 -3.35 12.91 -33.97
C ARG A 37 -3.74 13.95 -35.02
N SER A 38 -2.77 14.66 -35.60
CA SER A 38 -2.93 15.37 -36.86
C SER A 38 -2.40 14.54 -38.04
N ARG A 39 -2.89 14.81 -39.25
CA ARG A 39 -2.48 14.10 -40.48
C ARG A 39 -1.35 14.83 -41.20
N SER A 40 -0.55 14.03 -41.91
CA SER A 40 0.55 14.38 -42.80
C SER A 40 0.34 15.60 -43.72
N SER A 41 1.38 16.44 -43.81
CA SER A 41 1.89 16.97 -45.08
C SER A 41 3.38 17.34 -44.95
N SER A 42 4.11 17.30 -46.06
CA SER A 42 5.57 17.49 -46.15
C SER A 42 5.99 18.94 -46.52
N ALA A 43 7.30 19.22 -46.40
CA ALA A 43 8.12 20.22 -47.14
C ALA A 43 8.81 21.33 -46.31
N THR A 44 10.09 21.08 -46.01
CA THR A 44 11.28 21.96 -46.26
C THR A 44 11.31 23.46 -45.88
N SER A 45 12.29 23.74 -45.00
CA SER A 45 13.41 24.73 -45.12
C SER A 45 13.28 26.23 -44.80
N SER A 46 14.41 26.76 -44.29
CA SER A 46 14.93 28.15 -44.27
C SER A 46 14.17 29.25 -43.50
N GLU A 47 14.65 29.49 -42.27
CA GLU A 47 15.30 30.73 -41.78
C GLU A 47 14.71 32.17 -41.97
N ALA A 48 15.18 33.05 -41.08
CA ALA A 48 15.35 34.50 -41.22
C ALA A 48 14.18 35.48 -40.94
N THR A 49 13.99 35.77 -39.64
CA THR A 49 13.83 37.12 -39.04
C THR A 49 12.55 37.97 -39.31
N PRO A 50 12.24 38.97 -38.44
CA PRO A 50 10.89 39.56 -38.36
C PRO A 50 10.71 40.91 -39.08
N VAL A 51 9.47 41.21 -39.48
CA VAL A 51 8.99 42.54 -39.90
C VAL A 51 7.63 42.84 -39.24
N SER A 52 7.28 44.13 -39.17
CA SER A 52 6.31 44.80 -38.31
C SER A 52 4.82 44.44 -38.48
N GLU A 53 4.03 44.93 -37.53
CA GLU A 53 2.56 45.03 -37.57
C GLU A 53 2.08 45.79 -38.81
N GLU A 54 1.20 45.18 -39.61
CA GLU A 54 0.03 45.82 -40.23
C GLU A 54 -0.92 44.76 -40.84
N ALA A 55 -2.09 45.19 -41.34
CA ALA A 55 -3.11 44.36 -42.01
C ALA A 55 -4.05 43.46 -41.15
N ILE A 56 -4.56 43.96 -40.02
CA ILE A 56 -5.86 43.48 -39.51
C ILE A 56 -6.99 44.00 -40.41
N SER A 57 -7.40 43.23 -41.43
CA SER A 57 -8.73 43.31 -42.06
C SER A 57 -8.98 42.16 -43.05
N ASN A 58 -10.22 42.06 -43.57
CA ASN A 58 -10.60 41.30 -44.77
C ASN A 58 -10.56 39.77 -44.73
N LEU A 59 -11.23 39.15 -43.74
CA LEU A 59 -11.77 37.78 -43.89
C LEU A 59 -13.21 37.61 -43.35
N ARG A 60 -14.05 38.65 -43.57
CA ARG A 60 -15.52 38.56 -43.51
C ARG A 60 -16.11 38.72 -44.91
N ARG A 61 -16.32 37.61 -45.62
CA ARG A 61 -17.32 37.41 -46.69
C ARG A 61 -17.22 36.00 -47.24
N ASN A 62 -18.37 35.31 -47.27
CA ASN A 62 -18.76 34.32 -48.27
C ASN A 62 -17.95 32.99 -48.31
N ASN A 63 -18.51 31.82 -48.65
CA ASN A 63 -19.86 31.56 -49.18
C ASN A 63 -20.50 30.33 -48.52
N THR A 64 -21.83 30.38 -48.39
CA THR A 64 -22.68 29.20 -48.25
C THR A 64 -22.73 28.40 -49.55
N SER A 65 -22.65 27.07 -49.47
CA SER A 65 -23.25 26.18 -50.47
C SER A 65 -23.60 24.82 -49.85
N GLU A 66 -24.75 24.28 -50.20
CA GLU A 66 -25.24 22.98 -49.75
C GLU A 66 -24.83 21.86 -50.73
N LYS A 67 -24.66 20.62 -50.24
CA LYS A 67 -25.39 19.45 -50.80
C LYS A 67 -25.18 18.11 -50.08
N SER A 68 -26.30 17.41 -49.93
CA SER A 68 -26.47 15.95 -50.00
C SER A 68 -25.61 15.03 -49.10
N ILE A 69 -26.17 14.73 -47.94
CA ILE A 69 -26.34 13.37 -47.37
C ILE A 69 -25.66 12.22 -48.15
N ARG A 70 -24.74 11.52 -47.47
CA ARG A 70 -24.63 10.05 -47.52
C ARG A 70 -24.40 9.52 -46.11
N GLN A 71 -25.43 8.92 -45.51
CA GLN A 71 -25.27 8.16 -44.27
C GLN A 71 -24.34 6.96 -44.55
N ARG A 72 -23.30 6.76 -43.73
CA ARG A 72 -22.58 5.49 -43.64
C ARG A 72 -22.97 4.80 -42.33
N ALA A 73 -23.24 3.50 -42.42
CA ALA A 73 -23.65 2.70 -41.27
C ALA A 73 -22.55 2.63 -40.19
N VAL A 74 -22.97 2.65 -38.93
CA VAL A 74 -22.10 2.33 -37.79
C VAL A 74 -21.95 0.81 -37.73
N PRO A 75 -20.72 0.25 -37.70
CA PRO A 75 -20.53 -1.18 -37.47
C PRO A 75 -20.95 -1.54 -36.04
N THR A 76 -21.88 -2.48 -35.88
CA THR A 76 -22.18 -3.08 -34.58
C THR A 76 -20.97 -3.88 -34.07
N PRO A 77 -20.61 -3.81 -32.78
CA PRO A 77 -19.54 -4.63 -32.23
C PRO A 77 -19.90 -6.13 -32.32
N PRO A 78 -18.90 -7.02 -32.45
CA PRO A 78 -19.14 -8.46 -32.48
C PRO A 78 -19.69 -8.97 -31.13
N PRO A 79 -20.48 -10.06 -31.12
CA PRO A 79 -21.03 -10.62 -29.89
C PRO A 79 -19.93 -11.07 -28.93
N ARG A 80 -20.13 -10.80 -27.63
CA ARG A 80 -19.20 -11.18 -26.56
C ARG A 80 -19.10 -12.71 -26.46
N ALA A 81 -17.89 -13.24 -26.46
CA ALA A 81 -17.64 -14.68 -26.26
C ALA A 81 -18.21 -15.17 -24.92
N PRO A 82 -18.72 -16.42 -24.84
CA PRO A 82 -19.27 -16.97 -23.61
C PRO A 82 -18.18 -17.13 -22.54
N LEU A 83 -18.56 -16.92 -21.28
CA LEU A 83 -17.68 -17.09 -20.13
C LEU A 83 -17.34 -18.58 -19.93
N PRO A 84 -16.11 -18.92 -19.52
CA PRO A 84 -15.77 -20.28 -19.12
C PRO A 84 -16.56 -20.70 -17.85
N PRO A 85 -16.89 -21.99 -17.69
CA PRO A 85 -17.68 -22.46 -16.57
C PRO A 85 -16.94 -22.30 -15.23
N THR A 86 -17.69 -21.94 -14.18
CA THR A 86 -17.15 -21.85 -12.83
C THR A 86 -16.73 -23.22 -12.30
N PRO A 87 -15.54 -23.36 -11.67
CA PRO A 87 -15.14 -24.61 -11.05
C PRO A 87 -16.04 -24.91 -9.84
N ARG A 88 -16.56 -26.14 -9.76
CA ARG A 88 -17.29 -26.61 -8.58
C ARG A 88 -16.31 -26.82 -7.41
N PRO A 89 -16.72 -26.64 -6.15
CA PRO A 89 -15.86 -26.88 -5.00
C PRO A 89 -15.47 -28.36 -4.90
N CYS A 90 -14.17 -28.65 -4.82
CA CYS A 90 -13.67 -30.01 -4.62
C CYS A 90 -14.02 -30.51 -3.21
N ILE A 91 -14.76 -31.62 -3.14
CA ILE A 91 -15.01 -32.34 -1.89
C ILE A 91 -13.75 -33.14 -1.55
N MET A 92 -13.03 -32.71 -0.51
CA MET A 92 -11.88 -33.44 0.03
C MET A 92 -12.32 -34.73 0.70
N HIS A 93 -12.09 -35.87 0.06
CA HIS A 93 -12.24 -37.19 0.69
C HIS A 93 -11.12 -37.41 1.73
N HIS A 94 -11.49 -37.45 3.02
CA HIS A 94 -10.58 -37.85 4.08
C HIS A 94 -10.25 -39.35 4.00
N HIS A 95 -9.12 -39.69 3.37
CA HIS A 95 -8.48 -40.98 3.60
C HIS A 95 -7.89 -41.02 5.01
N GLN A 96 -8.34 -41.98 5.82
CA GLN A 96 -7.73 -42.27 7.12
C GLN A 96 -6.44 -43.06 6.93
N LEU A 97 -5.36 -42.62 7.58
CA LEU A 97 -4.15 -43.42 7.80
C LEU A 97 -3.96 -43.56 9.31
N SER A 98 -3.90 -44.81 9.78
CA SER A 98 -3.82 -45.14 11.21
C SER A 98 -2.36 -45.28 11.64
N CYS A 99 -1.94 -44.44 12.60
CA CYS A 99 -0.63 -44.53 13.26
C CYS A 99 -0.82 -44.40 14.78
N HIS A 100 -0.66 -45.51 15.52
CA HIS A 100 -0.67 -45.50 16.99
C HIS A 100 0.71 -45.17 17.57
N PRO A 101 0.82 -44.17 18.48
CA PRO A 101 1.94 -44.07 19.42
C PRO A 101 1.66 -44.91 20.67
N LYS A 102 2.69 -45.54 21.26
CA LYS A 102 2.60 -46.25 22.53
C LYS A 102 2.83 -45.29 23.72
N SER A 103 2.16 -45.54 24.83
CA SER A 103 2.28 -44.77 26.08
C SER A 103 3.41 -45.28 27.00
N PRO A 104 4.17 -44.40 27.67
CA PRO A 104 4.93 -44.72 28.87
C PRO A 104 4.11 -44.45 30.15
N THR A 105 4.33 -45.24 31.20
CA THR A 105 3.66 -45.15 32.50
C THR A 105 4.53 -44.40 33.51
N VAL A 106 3.93 -43.54 34.36
CA VAL A 106 4.57 -43.01 35.58
C VAL A 106 3.58 -43.13 36.75
N GLY A 107 4.06 -43.55 37.92
CA GLY A 107 3.25 -43.92 39.09
C GLY A 107 2.86 -42.77 40.02
N SER A 108 2.01 -43.09 40.99
CA SER A 108 1.47 -42.18 42.00
C SER A 108 2.29 -42.14 43.30
N ILE A 109 2.24 -40.99 44.00
CA ILE A 109 2.42 -40.91 45.46
C ILE A 109 1.30 -40.01 46.01
N LEU A 110 0.79 -40.36 47.20
CA LEU A 110 -0.28 -39.65 47.93
C LEU A 110 0.27 -39.11 49.26
N ALA A 111 -0.19 -37.92 49.67
CA ALA A 111 -0.08 -37.37 51.01
C ALA A 111 -1.27 -36.41 51.27
N SER A 112 -1.63 -36.18 52.54
CA SER A 112 -3.02 -35.85 52.90
C SER A 112 -3.20 -34.87 54.08
N ILE A 113 -4.26 -34.04 54.02
CA ILE A 113 -5.07 -33.52 55.17
C ILE A 113 -4.37 -32.42 56.04
N PRO A 114 -5.07 -31.47 56.72
CA PRO A 114 -6.47 -31.46 57.21
C PRO A 114 -7.38 -30.25 56.83
N LYS A 115 -8.52 -30.13 57.54
CA LYS A 115 -9.62 -29.11 57.49
C LYS A 115 -9.70 -28.43 58.88
N ARG A 116 -10.51 -27.41 59.23
CA ARG A 116 -11.71 -26.72 58.68
C ARG A 116 -11.57 -25.20 59.09
N PRO A 117 -12.53 -24.37 59.60
CA PRO A 117 -14.00 -24.39 59.69
C PRO A 117 -14.69 -23.26 58.87
N THR A 118 -15.91 -22.84 59.22
CA THR A 118 -16.85 -22.04 58.41
C THR A 118 -17.74 -21.09 59.25
N THR A 119 -18.46 -20.17 58.57
CA THR A 119 -19.61 -19.32 59.03
C THR A 119 -19.30 -17.95 59.65
N PRO A 120 -20.25 -16.98 59.65
CA PRO A 120 -21.26 -16.64 58.63
C PRO A 120 -21.27 -15.13 58.26
N ALA A 121 -22.09 -14.73 57.28
CA ALA A 121 -22.38 -13.32 56.96
C ALA A 121 -23.76 -12.88 57.50
N SER A 122 -23.93 -11.59 57.80
CA SER A 122 -25.14 -10.98 58.36
C SER A 122 -26.02 -10.26 57.33
N THR A 123 -27.30 -10.08 57.66
CA THR A 123 -28.41 -9.67 56.76
C THR A 123 -28.64 -8.17 56.71
N ILE A 124 -29.03 -7.63 55.53
CA ILE A 124 -29.74 -6.35 55.38
C ILE A 124 -30.90 -6.53 54.35
N HIS A 125 -32.01 -5.82 54.59
CA HIS A 125 -33.30 -5.82 53.85
C HIS A 125 -33.38 -4.70 52.76
N ASP A 126 -34.37 -4.61 51.85
CA ASP A 126 -35.44 -5.56 51.47
C ASP A 126 -35.38 -5.89 49.94
N ILE A 127 -36.17 -5.45 48.94
CA ILE A 127 -37.46 -4.73 48.82
C ILE A 127 -38.33 -5.46 47.78
N ARG A 128 -39.59 -5.75 48.13
CA ARG A 128 -40.57 -6.47 47.27
C ARG A 128 -40.92 -5.77 45.95
N ARG A 129 -41.13 -6.58 44.89
CA ARG A 129 -42.01 -6.32 43.74
C ARG A 129 -42.87 -7.57 43.45
N PRO A 130 -44.06 -7.45 42.81
CA PRO A 130 -45.14 -8.43 42.97
C PRO A 130 -44.99 -9.71 42.14
N SER A 131 -45.62 -10.78 42.62
CA SER A 131 -45.52 -12.14 42.07
C SER A 131 -46.48 -12.39 40.91
N SER A 132 -45.93 -12.75 39.75
CA SER A 132 -46.64 -13.44 38.67
C SER A 132 -46.17 -14.90 38.58
N THR A 133 -46.86 -15.80 39.27
CA THR A 133 -46.41 -17.19 39.48
C THR A 133 -46.61 -18.06 38.23
N VAL A 134 -45.72 -17.95 37.25
CA VAL A 134 -45.51 -19.00 36.26
C VAL A 134 -44.65 -20.08 36.91
N GLN A 135 -45.25 -21.23 37.25
CA GLN A 135 -44.50 -22.38 37.71
C GLN A 135 -43.66 -22.96 36.58
N LEU A 136 -42.36 -22.65 36.57
CA LEU A 136 -41.40 -23.47 35.83
C LEU A 136 -41.43 -24.89 36.40
N PRO A 137 -41.50 -25.95 35.56
CA PRO A 137 -41.43 -27.32 36.05
C PRO A 137 -40.09 -27.55 36.78
N PRO A 138 -40.05 -28.48 37.76
CA PRO A 138 -38.84 -28.73 38.53
C PRO A 138 -37.67 -28.98 37.60
N THR A 139 -36.57 -28.25 37.79
CA THR A 139 -35.43 -28.28 36.90
C THR A 139 -34.88 -29.69 36.83
N CYS A 140 -35.16 -30.36 35.70
CA CYS A 140 -34.58 -31.65 35.42
C CYS A 140 -33.08 -31.43 35.24
N SER A 141 -32.33 -31.66 36.32
CA SER A 141 -30.87 -31.63 36.39
C SER A 141 -30.28 -32.83 35.66
N GLN A 142 -30.68 -32.96 34.39
CA GLN A 142 -30.09 -33.89 33.45
C GLN A 142 -28.61 -33.58 33.41
N ASN A 143 -27.85 -34.51 33.98
CA ASN A 143 -26.47 -34.69 33.65
C ASN A 143 -26.43 -35.08 32.18
N LEU A 144 -26.51 -34.06 31.30
CA LEU A 144 -26.29 -34.17 29.87
C LEU A 144 -24.88 -34.71 29.71
N ARG A 145 -24.79 -36.04 29.61
CA ARG A 145 -23.55 -36.77 29.35
C ARG A 145 -23.17 -36.48 27.91
N THR A 146 -22.65 -35.28 27.68
CA THR A 146 -22.07 -34.85 26.41
C THR A 146 -21.21 -35.99 25.89
N SER A 147 -21.45 -36.40 24.64
CA SER A 147 -20.75 -37.55 24.08
C SER A 147 -19.24 -37.30 24.10
N PRO A 148 -18.39 -38.34 24.12
CA PRO A 148 -16.94 -38.15 24.05
C PRO A 148 -16.54 -37.27 22.85
N SER A 149 -17.20 -37.44 21.70
CA SER A 149 -17.09 -36.56 20.53
C SER A 149 -17.41 -35.09 20.85
N LEU A 150 -18.57 -34.81 21.47
CA LEU A 150 -18.96 -33.44 21.81
C LEU A 150 -18.01 -32.78 22.83
N ARG A 151 -17.49 -33.53 23.81
CA ARG A 151 -16.45 -33.03 24.73
C ARG A 151 -15.16 -32.69 24.00
N THR A 152 -14.72 -33.54 23.08
CA THR A 152 -13.54 -33.29 22.25
C THR A 152 -13.73 -32.07 21.35
N MET A 153 -14.90 -31.89 20.73
CA MET A 153 -15.20 -30.70 19.94
C MET A 153 -15.20 -29.41 20.79
N ILE A 154 -15.84 -29.42 21.97
CA ILE A 154 -15.84 -28.28 22.89
C ILE A 154 -14.42 -27.97 23.41
N SER A 155 -13.63 -29.00 23.72
CA SER A 155 -12.23 -28.85 24.13
C SER A 155 -11.39 -28.21 23.02
N SER A 156 -11.45 -28.73 21.79
CA SER A 156 -10.76 -28.17 20.62
C SER A 156 -11.18 -26.74 20.30
N ALA A 157 -12.47 -26.40 20.43
CA ALA A 157 -12.98 -25.04 20.27
C ALA A 157 -12.43 -24.09 21.36
N ASN A 158 -12.41 -24.53 22.63
CA ASN A 158 -11.84 -23.75 23.74
C ASN A 158 -10.32 -23.55 23.58
N LEU A 159 -9.58 -24.57 23.11
CA LEU A 159 -8.16 -24.45 22.78
C LEU A 159 -7.94 -23.48 21.62
N LYS A 160 -8.76 -23.51 20.57
CA LYS A 160 -8.70 -22.54 19.46
C LYS A 160 -8.96 -21.11 19.95
N MET A 161 -10.01 -20.89 20.73
CA MET A 161 -10.30 -19.56 21.32
C MET A 161 -9.18 -19.07 22.24
N LYS A 162 -8.57 -19.94 23.06
CA LYS A 162 -7.44 -19.56 23.91
C LYS A 162 -6.23 -19.14 23.08
N ARG A 163 -5.90 -19.88 22.01
CA ARG A 163 -4.81 -19.53 21.09
C ARG A 163 -5.08 -18.20 20.39
N GLN A 164 -6.27 -18.00 19.84
CA GLN A 164 -6.63 -16.75 19.16
C GLN A 164 -6.55 -15.54 20.10
N ARG A 165 -7.00 -15.67 21.36
CA ARG A 165 -6.83 -14.61 22.38
C ARG A 165 -5.37 -14.30 22.70
N GLN A 166 -4.50 -15.32 22.72
CA GLN A 166 -3.06 -15.11 22.91
C GLN A 166 -2.43 -14.43 21.67
N GLN A 167 -2.77 -14.86 20.46
CA GLN A 167 -2.31 -14.22 19.22
C GLN A 167 -2.77 -12.75 19.15
N GLN A 168 -4.00 -12.45 19.57
CA GLN A 168 -4.53 -11.08 19.69
C GLN A 168 -3.72 -10.22 20.68
N GLN A 169 -3.33 -10.78 21.83
CA GLN A 169 -2.47 -10.09 22.81
C GLN A 169 -1.06 -9.86 22.26
N HIS A 170 -0.49 -10.83 21.55
CA HIS A 170 0.81 -10.70 20.88
C HIS A 170 0.77 -9.66 19.74
N ALA A 171 -0.32 -9.61 18.96
CA ALA A 171 -0.51 -8.68 17.85
C ALA A 171 -0.57 -7.22 18.30
N ASN A 172 -1.13 -6.99 19.49
CA ASN A 172 -1.26 -5.68 20.13
C ASN A 172 -0.11 -5.36 21.10
N ALA A 173 0.90 -6.24 21.24
CA ALA A 173 2.09 -5.97 22.07
C ALA A 173 3.05 -4.93 21.44
N TYR A 174 2.87 -4.65 20.16
CA TYR A 174 3.59 -3.63 19.40
C TYR A 174 2.66 -2.45 19.11
N GLY A 175 3.10 -1.22 19.38
CA GLY A 175 2.36 -0.02 18.95
C GLY A 175 2.34 0.09 17.42
N TYR A 176 3.54 0.04 16.82
CA TYR A 176 3.77 -0.03 15.37
C TYR A 176 4.58 -1.30 15.05
N ILE A 177 4.35 -1.90 13.88
CA ILE A 177 4.82 -3.28 13.58
C ILE A 177 6.18 -3.36 12.89
N LEU A 178 6.67 -2.27 12.31
CA LEU A 178 8.00 -2.17 11.70
C LEU A 178 9.02 -1.69 12.75
N GLU A 179 10.29 -2.08 12.59
CA GLU A 179 11.35 -1.70 13.54
C GLU A 179 11.68 -0.21 13.48
N GLN A 180 11.84 0.45 14.62
CA GLN A 180 12.13 1.89 14.71
C GLN A 180 13.65 2.08 14.84
N ASN A 181 14.38 1.77 13.77
CA ASN A 181 15.84 1.81 13.73
C ASN A 181 16.36 2.43 12.40
N HIS A 182 17.64 2.79 12.35
CA HIS A 182 18.23 3.43 11.16
C HIS A 182 18.16 2.57 9.88
N THR A 183 18.25 1.24 9.99
CA THR A 183 18.13 0.34 8.82
C THR A 183 16.72 0.34 8.22
N GLU A 184 15.68 0.52 9.03
CA GLU A 184 14.32 0.77 8.54
C GLU A 184 14.21 2.15 7.87
N GLN A 185 14.90 3.17 8.40
CA GLN A 185 14.93 4.49 7.74
C GLN A 185 15.63 4.41 6.38
N ASP A 186 16.78 3.73 6.30
CA ASP A 186 17.47 3.46 5.03
C ASP A 186 16.55 2.71 4.03
N ARG A 187 15.76 1.74 4.51
CA ARG A 187 14.72 1.06 3.70
C ARG A 187 13.65 2.04 3.19
N LEU A 188 13.22 3.01 4.00
CA LEU A 188 12.21 4.01 3.63
C LEU A 188 12.75 5.03 2.62
N VAL A 189 14.00 5.51 2.78
CA VAL A 189 14.64 6.38 1.77
C VAL A 189 14.85 5.60 0.46
N ALA A 190 15.31 4.35 0.53
CA ALA A 190 15.44 3.46 -0.64
C ALA A 190 14.10 3.23 -1.36
N GLN A 191 13.02 2.99 -0.60
CA GLN A 191 11.66 2.83 -1.12
C GLN A 191 11.17 4.09 -1.86
N HIS A 192 11.43 5.30 -1.34
CA HIS A 192 11.04 6.54 -2.00
C HIS A 192 11.65 6.67 -3.41
N TYR A 193 12.97 6.49 -3.55
CA TYR A 193 13.63 6.59 -4.86
C TYR A 193 13.20 5.45 -5.81
N LEU A 194 12.96 4.24 -5.29
CA LEU A 194 12.39 3.14 -6.08
C LEU A 194 10.99 3.49 -6.61
N LEU A 195 10.13 4.09 -5.77
CA LEU A 195 8.79 4.55 -6.18
C LEU A 195 8.85 5.65 -7.25
N ARG A 196 9.74 6.64 -7.08
CA ARG A 196 9.98 7.69 -8.07
C ARG A 196 10.36 7.09 -9.43
N MET A 197 11.24 6.08 -9.46
CA MET A 197 11.56 5.36 -10.70
C MET A 197 10.35 4.65 -11.31
N MET A 198 9.62 3.89 -10.49
CA MET A 198 8.51 3.06 -10.95
C MET A 198 7.32 3.88 -11.47
N PHE A 199 7.01 5.03 -10.87
CA PHE A 199 5.99 5.97 -11.34
C PHE A 199 6.49 6.92 -12.46
N GLY A 200 7.61 6.60 -13.11
CA GLY A 200 8.04 7.28 -14.35
C GLY A 200 8.95 8.51 -14.15
N GLY A 201 9.49 8.69 -12.95
CA GLY A 201 10.39 9.78 -12.60
C GLY A 201 9.72 11.00 -11.95
N VAL A 202 8.41 10.96 -11.70
CA VAL A 202 7.68 12.01 -10.98
C VAL A 202 7.55 11.68 -9.50
N ASP A 203 7.55 12.70 -8.66
CA ASP A 203 7.40 12.59 -7.21
C ASP A 203 5.94 12.60 -6.74
N TYR A 204 5.03 13.09 -7.58
CA TYR A 204 3.58 13.12 -7.35
C TYR A 204 2.81 13.03 -8.67
N ASN A 205 1.55 12.62 -8.58
CA ASN A 205 0.65 12.35 -9.71
C ASN A 205 -0.63 13.23 -9.67
N ALA A 206 -0.97 13.81 -8.51
CA ALA A 206 -2.12 14.71 -8.39
C ALA A 206 -1.94 15.95 -9.30
N PRO A 207 -2.95 16.37 -10.08
CA PRO A 207 -2.85 17.54 -10.97
C PRO A 207 -3.02 18.85 -10.17
N VAL A 208 -2.07 19.10 -9.27
CA VAL A 208 -1.92 20.31 -8.46
C VAL A 208 -0.72 21.14 -8.97
N SER A 209 -0.93 22.44 -9.12
CA SER A 209 0.11 23.38 -9.59
C SER A 209 0.84 23.98 -8.40
N LEU A 210 2.05 23.49 -8.12
CA LEU A 210 2.90 23.95 -7.02
C LEU A 210 3.84 25.12 -7.43
N ASP A 211 4.13 25.24 -8.73
CA ASP A 211 5.01 26.26 -9.32
C ASP A 211 4.27 27.58 -9.63
N ASN A 212 3.07 27.48 -10.19
CA ASN A 212 2.21 28.54 -10.75
C ASN A 212 2.95 29.59 -11.59
N SER A 213 3.77 29.13 -12.54
CA SER A 213 4.32 29.97 -13.61
C SER A 213 3.25 30.65 -14.50
N ASN A 214 2.07 30.05 -14.62
CA ASN A 214 1.00 30.46 -15.56
C ASN A 214 0.00 31.50 -15.01
N SER A 215 0.20 32.03 -13.79
CA SER A 215 -0.68 33.04 -13.18
C SER A 215 0.00 34.41 -13.16
N PHE A 216 -0.43 35.33 -14.02
CA PHE A 216 0.09 36.71 -14.08
C PHE A 216 0.02 37.39 -12.69
N GLY A 217 1.18 37.54 -12.04
CA GLY A 217 1.37 38.35 -10.83
C GLY A 217 1.07 37.69 -9.47
N THR A 218 0.59 36.43 -9.40
CA THR A 218 0.28 35.79 -8.10
C THR A 218 1.46 34.94 -7.60
N LYS A 219 1.96 35.23 -6.38
CA LYS A 219 3.02 34.40 -5.75
C LYS A 219 2.47 33.02 -5.38
N SER A 220 3.14 31.95 -5.81
CA SER A 220 2.87 30.57 -5.43
C SER A 220 3.21 30.34 -3.96
N ASN A 221 2.21 30.46 -3.07
CA ASN A 221 2.31 30.17 -1.64
C ASN A 221 1.54 28.88 -1.29
N ALA A 222 1.72 27.81 -2.10
CA ALA A 222 1.06 26.52 -1.84
C ALA A 222 1.61 25.90 -0.56
N VAL A 223 0.73 25.33 0.27
CA VAL A 223 1.08 24.65 1.53
C VAL A 223 0.75 23.17 1.38
N VAL A 224 1.77 22.33 1.53
CA VAL A 224 1.73 20.89 1.32
C VAL A 224 1.97 20.16 2.64
N LEU A 225 1.16 19.15 2.93
CA LEU A 225 1.35 18.23 4.05
C LEU A 225 1.87 16.88 3.55
N ASP A 226 2.91 16.35 4.17
CA ASP A 226 3.41 14.99 4.01
C ASP A 226 3.14 14.23 5.32
N VAL A 227 2.20 13.28 5.27
CA VAL A 227 1.69 12.57 6.45
C VAL A 227 2.40 11.22 6.57
N GLY A 228 3.09 11.03 7.70
CA GLY A 228 4.06 9.94 7.93
C GLY A 228 5.25 10.06 6.99
N CYS A 229 5.92 11.21 7.06
CA CYS A 229 7.06 11.51 6.19
C CYS A 229 8.28 10.60 6.47
N GLY A 230 8.30 9.88 7.59
CA GLY A 230 9.42 9.06 8.05
C GLY A 230 10.73 9.86 8.06
N PRO A 231 11.77 9.43 7.31
CA PRO A 231 13.04 10.17 7.21
C PRO A 231 12.95 11.46 6.37
N GLY A 232 11.76 11.87 5.92
CA GLY A 232 11.52 13.16 5.25
C GLY A 232 12.00 13.25 3.79
N ALA A 233 12.40 12.13 3.18
CA ALA A 233 13.04 12.11 1.86
C ALA A 233 12.18 12.77 0.76
N TRP A 234 10.90 12.36 0.66
CA TRP A 234 9.95 12.95 -0.29
C TRP A 234 9.70 14.44 0.00
N THR A 235 9.55 14.80 1.28
CA THR A 235 9.35 16.18 1.74
C THR A 235 10.51 17.10 1.33
N MET A 236 11.75 16.59 1.40
CA MET A 236 12.96 17.34 1.03
C MET A 236 13.15 17.48 -0.47
N GLU A 237 12.94 16.41 -1.25
CA GLU A 237 12.96 16.48 -2.73
C GLU A 237 11.93 17.50 -3.24
N MET A 238 10.69 17.39 -2.76
CA MET A 238 9.60 18.31 -3.14
C MET A 238 9.86 19.76 -2.70
N ALA A 239 10.38 19.98 -1.49
CA ALA A 239 10.75 21.33 -1.04
C ALA A 239 11.91 21.94 -1.83
N THR A 240 12.83 21.11 -2.33
CA THR A 240 13.94 21.53 -3.20
C THR A 240 13.45 21.86 -4.62
N ALA A 241 12.54 21.05 -5.16
CA ALA A 241 11.95 21.26 -6.48
C ALA A 241 10.99 22.47 -6.54
N PHE A 242 10.25 22.73 -5.46
CA PHE A 242 9.25 23.82 -5.40
C PHE A 242 9.59 24.85 -4.31
N PRO A 243 10.69 25.63 -4.44
CA PRO A 243 11.21 26.51 -3.39
C PRO A 243 10.33 27.72 -3.00
N LYS A 244 9.15 27.87 -3.64
CA LYS A 244 8.13 28.86 -3.29
C LYS A 244 6.99 28.28 -2.43
N ALA A 245 6.73 26.98 -2.57
CA ALA A 245 5.72 26.27 -1.78
C ALA A 245 6.30 25.86 -0.41
N THR A 246 5.46 25.85 0.61
CA THR A 246 5.80 25.44 1.98
C THR A 246 5.44 23.98 2.19
N PHE A 247 6.38 23.18 2.67
CA PHE A 247 6.20 21.77 2.95
C PHE A 247 6.27 21.50 4.45
N ILE A 248 5.29 20.76 4.94
CA ILE A 248 5.18 20.34 6.34
C ILE A 248 5.14 18.82 6.36
N GLY A 249 6.19 18.17 6.86
CA GLY A 249 6.19 16.74 7.17
C GLY A 249 5.78 16.49 8.61
N ILE A 250 4.94 15.48 8.84
CA ILE A 250 4.65 14.95 10.18
C ILE A 250 4.90 13.45 10.25
N ASP A 251 5.47 12.99 11.36
CA ASP A 251 5.62 11.58 11.68
C ASP A 251 5.57 11.38 13.22
N LYS A 252 5.28 10.16 13.68
CA LYS A 252 5.33 9.81 15.11
C LYS A 252 6.77 9.76 15.64
N ASP A 253 7.75 9.46 14.79
CA ASP A 253 9.17 9.38 15.14
C ASP A 253 9.95 10.55 14.52
N ASP A 254 11.04 10.99 15.15
CA ASP A 254 11.79 12.21 14.78
C ASP A 254 13.01 11.95 13.86
N PHE A 255 12.95 10.88 13.05
CA PHE A 255 14.01 10.48 12.10
C PHE A 255 14.24 11.44 10.92
N PHE A 256 13.38 12.45 10.74
CA PHE A 256 13.55 13.49 9.73
C PHE A 256 14.66 14.50 10.11
N PRO A 257 15.35 15.14 9.13
CA PRO A 257 16.40 16.11 9.43
C PRO A 257 15.92 17.36 10.17
N GLN A 258 16.59 17.70 11.27
CA GLN A 258 16.29 18.89 12.07
C GLN A 258 16.96 20.14 11.49
N ASP A 259 18.28 20.09 11.26
CA ASP A 259 19.10 21.25 10.87
C ASP A 259 19.27 21.42 9.35
N ILE A 260 19.68 20.37 8.64
CA ILE A 260 20.06 20.43 7.23
C ILE A 260 18.85 20.08 6.36
N LYS A 261 18.09 21.11 5.95
CA LYS A 261 16.93 20.99 5.04
C LYS A 261 16.60 22.32 4.34
N PRO A 262 15.82 22.31 3.24
CA PRO A 262 15.35 23.53 2.58
C PRO A 262 14.60 24.47 3.54
N LYS A 263 14.71 25.79 3.34
CA LYS A 263 14.12 26.81 4.25
C LYS A 263 12.59 26.80 4.29
N ASN A 264 11.97 26.27 3.24
CA ASN A 264 10.53 26.04 3.07
C ASN A 264 10.08 24.64 3.52
N CYS A 265 10.99 23.81 4.06
CA CYS A 265 10.70 22.49 4.60
C CYS A 265 10.68 22.53 6.14
N HIS A 266 9.56 22.11 6.71
CA HIS A 266 9.32 22.08 8.15
C HIS A 266 8.90 20.67 8.53
N PHE A 267 9.38 20.19 9.68
CA PHE A 267 8.97 18.89 10.23
C PHE A 267 8.40 19.09 11.64
N ARG A 268 7.50 18.20 12.05
CA ARG A 268 6.92 18.18 13.39
C ARG A 268 6.58 16.75 13.80
N GLN A 269 7.08 16.32 14.95
CA GLN A 269 6.67 15.05 15.55
C GLN A 269 5.18 15.12 15.94
N TYR A 270 4.39 14.16 15.47
CA TYR A 270 2.97 14.03 15.77
C TYR A 270 2.47 12.59 15.55
N THR A 271 1.97 11.97 16.62
CA THR A 271 1.29 10.67 16.56
C THR A 271 -0.20 10.87 16.29
N ILE A 272 -0.72 10.26 15.22
CA ILE A 272 -2.16 10.27 14.91
C ILE A 272 -2.91 9.43 15.95
N GLY A 273 -3.91 10.02 16.61
CA GLY A 273 -4.75 9.34 17.59
C GLY A 273 -5.79 8.42 16.97
N GLU A 274 -6.48 7.63 17.80
CA GLU A 274 -7.61 6.80 17.34
C GLU A 274 -8.75 7.64 16.75
N ASP A 275 -8.87 8.91 17.12
CA ASP A 275 -9.83 9.87 16.56
C ASP A 275 -9.51 10.27 15.10
N GLY A 276 -8.28 10.01 14.62
CA GLY A 276 -7.80 10.36 13.29
C GLY A 276 -7.52 11.85 13.10
N MET A 277 -7.52 12.64 14.18
CA MET A 277 -7.34 14.11 14.10
C MET A 277 -5.88 14.50 13.89
N LEU A 278 -5.68 15.66 13.26
CA LEU A 278 -4.39 16.28 12.98
C LEU A 278 -4.35 17.72 13.53
N PRO A 279 -3.16 18.26 13.87
CA PRO A 279 -3.04 19.46 14.71
C PRO A 279 -3.10 20.76 13.87
N PHE A 280 -4.06 20.85 12.94
CA PHE A 280 -4.16 21.91 11.94
C PHE A 280 -5.59 22.48 11.81
N PRO A 281 -5.75 23.78 11.47
CA PRO A 281 -7.04 24.36 11.13
C PRO A 281 -7.69 23.79 9.86
N ASP A 282 -9.01 23.93 9.76
CA ASP A 282 -9.77 23.70 8.53
C ASP A 282 -9.18 24.51 7.36
N ASN A 283 -9.18 23.92 6.16
CA ASN A 283 -8.76 24.61 4.92
C ASN A 283 -7.33 25.21 4.96
N SER A 284 -6.38 24.53 5.61
CA SER A 284 -4.96 24.93 5.70
C SER A 284 -4.13 24.55 4.47
N PHE A 285 -4.38 23.39 3.85
CA PHE A 285 -3.48 22.80 2.85
C PHE A 285 -4.04 22.82 1.42
N ASP A 286 -3.16 23.06 0.44
CA ASP A 286 -3.50 22.96 -0.99
C ASP A 286 -3.31 21.52 -1.52
N PHE A 287 -2.39 20.76 -0.90
CA PHE A 287 -2.09 19.37 -1.22
C PHE A 287 -1.78 18.56 0.05
N ILE A 288 -2.27 17.32 0.13
CA ILE A 288 -1.85 16.32 1.11
C ILE A 288 -1.28 15.11 0.37
N TYR A 289 -0.13 14.63 0.83
CA TYR A 289 0.48 13.37 0.43
C TYR A 289 0.58 12.42 1.63
N GLN A 290 0.41 11.12 1.39
CA GLN A 290 0.54 10.04 2.39
C GLN A 290 1.03 8.75 1.71
N ARG A 291 1.92 8.00 2.36
CA ARG A 291 2.47 6.74 1.81
C ARG A 291 2.81 5.67 2.86
N ASP A 292 2.56 4.39 2.54
CA ASP A 292 2.93 3.18 3.33
C ASP A 292 2.26 3.11 4.72
N PHE A 293 1.02 3.63 4.83
CA PHE A 293 0.20 3.65 6.06
C PHE A 293 -0.58 2.36 6.34
N ASN A 294 -0.64 1.43 5.38
CA ASN A 294 -1.25 0.11 5.55
C ASN A 294 -0.71 -0.64 6.79
N TRP A 295 0.54 -0.43 7.20
CA TRP A 295 1.16 -0.98 8.42
C TRP A 295 0.79 -0.24 9.72
N ALA A 296 0.33 1.01 9.62
CA ALA A 296 0.05 1.89 10.77
C ALA A 296 -1.41 1.89 11.21
N LEU A 297 -2.35 2.00 10.27
CA LEU A 297 -3.76 2.31 10.57
C LEU A 297 -4.64 1.06 10.70
N THR A 298 -5.63 1.15 11.58
CA THR A 298 -6.79 0.23 11.61
C THR A 298 -7.84 0.63 10.58
N THR A 299 -8.76 -0.29 10.23
CA THR A 299 -9.84 -0.06 9.26
C THR A 299 -10.70 1.16 9.61
N ASP A 300 -10.95 1.39 10.90
CA ASP A 300 -11.71 2.56 11.39
C ASP A 300 -10.90 3.86 11.27
N MET A 301 -9.60 3.83 11.62
CA MET A 301 -8.73 5.00 11.54
C MET A 301 -8.58 5.51 10.10
N TRP A 302 -8.55 4.63 9.10
CA TRP A 302 -8.58 5.04 7.69
C TRP A 302 -9.77 5.95 7.39
N THR A 303 -10.98 5.57 7.78
CA THR A 303 -12.18 6.41 7.52
C THR A 303 -12.12 7.74 8.27
N ARG A 304 -11.64 7.74 9.52
CA ARG A 304 -11.48 8.96 10.32
C ARG A 304 -10.46 9.93 9.70
N LEU A 305 -9.29 9.42 9.33
CA LEU A 305 -8.21 10.23 8.74
C LEU A 305 -8.56 10.78 7.36
N ILE A 306 -9.29 10.04 6.51
CA ILE A 306 -9.79 10.59 5.23
C ILE A 306 -10.82 11.73 5.45
N ASN A 307 -11.64 11.67 6.50
CA ASN A 307 -12.52 12.79 6.87
C ASN A 307 -11.74 13.98 7.42
N GLU A 308 -10.67 13.73 8.17
CA GLU A 308 -9.77 14.80 8.65
C GLU A 308 -9.04 15.49 7.49
N TYR A 309 -8.56 14.74 6.50
CA TYR A 309 -8.02 15.30 5.26
C TYR A 309 -9.06 16.16 4.52
N MET A 310 -10.32 15.73 4.48
CA MET A 310 -11.43 16.52 3.95
C MET A 310 -11.67 17.81 4.76
N ARG A 311 -11.38 17.85 6.07
CA ARG A 311 -11.44 19.07 6.89
C ARG A 311 -10.29 20.03 6.56
N ILE A 312 -9.04 19.55 6.67
CA ILE A 312 -7.85 20.41 6.62
C ILE A 312 -7.39 20.80 5.21
N LEU A 313 -7.83 20.12 4.15
CA LEU A 313 -7.65 20.60 2.77
C LEU A 313 -8.46 21.86 2.50
N LYS A 314 -7.94 22.75 1.67
CA LYS A 314 -8.68 23.89 1.09
C LYS A 314 -9.75 23.39 0.11
N PRO A 315 -10.84 24.14 -0.12
CA PRO A 315 -11.82 23.77 -1.13
C PRO A 315 -11.16 23.81 -2.52
N GLY A 316 -11.19 22.70 -3.25
CA GLY A 316 -10.41 22.51 -4.48
C GLY A 316 -8.95 22.06 -4.29
N GLY A 317 -8.49 21.85 -3.06
CA GLY A 317 -7.20 21.21 -2.77
C GLY A 317 -7.21 19.71 -3.11
N TRP A 318 -6.01 19.13 -3.26
CA TRP A 318 -5.82 17.74 -3.71
C TRP A 318 -5.29 16.82 -2.60
N ILE A 319 -5.55 15.53 -2.73
CA ILE A 319 -4.89 14.47 -1.97
C ILE A 319 -4.29 13.43 -2.91
N GLU A 320 -3.16 12.84 -2.49
CA GLU A 320 -2.55 11.66 -3.09
C GLU A 320 -2.19 10.64 -1.99
N LEU A 321 -2.64 9.40 -2.18
CA LEU A 321 -2.41 8.26 -1.30
C LEU A 321 -1.64 7.18 -2.07
N VAL A 322 -0.52 6.70 -1.52
CA VAL A 322 0.36 5.71 -2.18
C VAL A 322 0.62 4.50 -1.27
N GLU A 323 0.01 3.35 -1.59
CA GLU A 323 0.01 2.17 -0.71
C GLU A 323 0.37 0.88 -1.46
N ALA A 324 1.04 -0.04 -0.77
CA ALA A 324 1.41 -1.35 -1.31
C ALA A 324 0.28 -2.39 -1.17
N ASP A 325 0.15 -3.25 -2.18
CA ASP A 325 -0.46 -4.57 -2.02
C ASP A 325 0.37 -5.42 -1.04
N VAL A 326 -0.22 -5.80 0.09
CA VAL A 326 0.40 -6.73 1.06
C VAL A 326 0.62 -8.11 0.42
N GLU A 327 -0.29 -8.53 -0.46
CA GLU A 327 -0.17 -9.77 -1.24
C GLU A 327 0.63 -9.54 -2.54
N THR A 328 1.80 -10.17 -2.61
CA THR A 328 2.47 -10.45 -3.89
C THR A 328 1.62 -11.31 -4.83
N LYS A 329 1.92 -11.23 -6.13
CA LYS A 329 1.23 -11.88 -7.26
C LYS A 329 2.21 -12.72 -8.07
N SER A 330 1.71 -13.81 -8.64
CA SER A 330 2.53 -14.92 -9.17
C SER A 330 3.48 -15.54 -8.13
N SER A 331 3.07 -15.49 -6.86
CA SER A 331 3.68 -16.14 -5.70
C SER A 331 3.42 -17.66 -5.73
N THR A 332 4.31 -18.50 -5.16
CA THR A 332 4.11 -19.96 -5.19
C THR A 332 3.95 -20.58 -3.79
N ARG A 333 4.92 -21.31 -3.24
CA ARG A 333 4.75 -22.12 -2.02
C ARG A 333 5.10 -21.37 -0.74
N MET A 334 6.29 -20.77 -0.67
CA MET A 334 6.82 -20.13 0.53
C MET A 334 6.33 -18.69 0.65
N GLU A 335 6.16 -18.01 -0.49
CA GLU A 335 5.65 -16.65 -0.57
C GLU A 335 4.17 -16.59 -0.17
N CYS A 336 3.31 -17.45 -0.74
CA CYS A 336 1.91 -17.53 -0.32
C CYS A 336 1.78 -17.86 1.18
N ALA A 337 2.62 -18.77 1.69
CA ALA A 337 2.63 -19.12 3.11
C ALA A 337 3.18 -18.01 4.03
N MET A 338 3.81 -16.96 3.48
CA MET A 338 4.15 -15.71 4.17
C MET A 338 2.99 -14.70 4.06
N ASN A 339 2.41 -14.53 2.88
CA ASN A 339 1.23 -13.69 2.65
C ASN A 339 0.09 -14.06 3.59
N ASP A 340 -0.27 -15.35 3.69
CA ASP A 340 -1.27 -15.87 4.63
C ASP A 340 -1.05 -15.36 6.07
N LYS A 341 0.22 -15.19 6.49
CA LYS A 341 0.60 -14.78 7.85
C LYS A 341 0.56 -13.27 8.01
N LEU A 342 0.98 -12.52 7.00
CA LEU A 342 0.82 -11.07 6.97
C LEU A 342 -0.67 -10.72 7.08
N LEU A 343 -1.52 -11.41 6.29
CA LEU A 343 -2.97 -11.27 6.35
C LEU A 343 -3.56 -11.66 7.71
N GLU A 344 -3.19 -12.82 8.27
CA GLU A 344 -3.65 -13.24 9.62
C GLU A 344 -3.21 -12.24 10.71
N GLY A 345 -1.97 -11.74 10.64
CA GLY A 345 -1.40 -10.80 11.60
C GLY A 345 -2.05 -9.41 11.55
N MET A 346 -2.28 -8.87 10.34
CA MET A 346 -2.95 -7.58 10.14
C MET A 346 -4.43 -7.65 10.54
N ALA A 347 -5.13 -8.76 10.22
CA ALA A 347 -6.50 -8.98 10.67
C ALA A 347 -6.61 -9.05 12.20
N LEU A 348 -5.64 -9.66 12.88
CA LEU A 348 -5.51 -9.64 14.35
C LEU A 348 -5.21 -8.24 14.92
N ARG A 349 -4.82 -7.26 14.11
CA ARG A 349 -4.67 -5.86 14.54
C ARG A 349 -5.83 -4.95 14.10
N HIS A 350 -6.90 -5.52 13.52
CA HIS A 350 -8.00 -4.78 12.89
C HIS A 350 -7.52 -3.81 11.79
N GLN A 351 -6.48 -4.20 11.05
CA GLN A 351 -5.97 -3.47 9.88
C GLN A 351 -6.57 -4.05 8.60
N GLU A 352 -6.75 -3.23 7.57
CA GLU A 352 -7.30 -3.64 6.27
C GLU A 352 -6.15 -3.96 5.29
N PRO A 353 -5.80 -5.24 5.08
CA PRO A 353 -4.62 -5.61 4.28
C PRO A 353 -4.80 -5.37 2.77
N HIS A 354 -6.02 -5.10 2.30
CA HIS A 354 -6.31 -4.81 0.90
C HIS A 354 -6.58 -3.31 0.65
N ILE A 355 -6.29 -2.44 1.62
CA ILE A 355 -6.65 -1.01 1.58
C ILE A 355 -6.14 -0.29 0.32
N ALA A 356 -4.97 -0.65 -0.19
CA ALA A 356 -4.39 -0.11 -1.42
C ALA A 356 -5.34 -0.22 -2.64
N ARG A 357 -6.12 -1.31 -2.72
CA ARG A 357 -7.13 -1.56 -3.76
C ARG A 357 -8.42 -0.77 -3.56
N HIS A 358 -8.64 -0.24 -2.35
CA HIS A 358 -9.88 0.40 -1.93
C HIS A 358 -9.75 1.93 -1.75
N LEU A 359 -8.54 2.51 -1.86
CA LEU A 359 -8.26 3.93 -1.67
C LEU A 359 -9.20 4.85 -2.46
N SER A 360 -9.40 4.57 -3.75
CA SER A 360 -10.29 5.38 -4.60
C SER A 360 -11.75 5.27 -4.21
N THR A 361 -12.22 4.08 -3.80
CA THR A 361 -13.56 3.91 -3.21
C THR A 361 -13.69 4.69 -1.90
N LEU A 362 -12.69 4.60 -1.01
CA LEU A 362 -12.68 5.29 0.29
C LEU A 362 -12.72 6.81 0.14
N LEU A 363 -11.93 7.36 -0.80
CA LEU A 363 -11.97 8.78 -1.14
C LEU A 363 -13.36 9.18 -1.68
N ALA A 364 -13.93 8.41 -2.60
CA ALA A 364 -15.24 8.70 -3.20
C ALA A 364 -16.39 8.71 -2.19
N VAL A 365 -16.46 7.71 -1.28
CA VAL A 365 -17.55 7.64 -0.29
C VAL A 365 -17.45 8.72 0.79
N ASN A 366 -16.26 9.20 1.09
CA ASN A 366 -16.02 10.36 1.97
C ASN A 366 -16.12 11.71 1.22
N GLY A 367 -16.73 11.73 0.03
CA GLY A 367 -17.15 12.95 -0.66
C GLY A 367 -16.10 13.64 -1.55
N PHE A 368 -14.92 13.06 -1.73
CA PHE A 368 -13.94 13.57 -2.69
C PHE A 368 -14.46 13.45 -4.14
N ARG A 369 -13.97 14.33 -5.02
CA ARG A 369 -14.34 14.39 -6.45
C ARG A 369 -13.10 14.24 -7.33
N ARG A 370 -13.31 13.99 -8.62
CA ARG A 370 -12.24 13.72 -9.60
C ARG A 370 -11.27 12.61 -9.13
N VAL A 371 -11.80 11.60 -8.44
CA VAL A 371 -11.01 10.47 -7.96
C VAL A 371 -10.42 9.74 -9.15
N GLN A 372 -9.10 9.54 -9.13
CA GLN A 372 -8.35 8.70 -10.06
C GLN A 372 -7.61 7.63 -9.28
N SER A 373 -7.36 6.49 -9.93
CA SER A 373 -6.65 5.36 -9.35
C SER A 373 -5.77 4.75 -10.44
N GLN A 374 -4.50 4.57 -10.14
CA GLN A 374 -3.55 3.84 -10.96
C GLN A 374 -2.74 2.89 -10.07
N PHE A 375 -2.08 1.91 -10.67
CA PHE A 375 -1.12 1.08 -9.97
C PHE A 375 0.07 0.77 -10.87
N GLN A 376 1.20 0.49 -10.25
CA GLN A 376 2.39 0.02 -10.93
C GLN A 376 2.85 -1.30 -10.28
N SER A 377 3.11 -2.31 -11.11
CA SER A 377 3.64 -3.59 -10.67
C SER A 377 5.15 -3.50 -10.45
N PHE A 378 5.60 -3.90 -9.26
CA PHE A 378 6.98 -3.88 -8.77
C PHE A 378 7.57 -5.28 -8.89
N PRO A 379 8.53 -5.51 -9.79
CA PRO A 379 9.05 -6.85 -10.06
C PRO A 379 9.99 -7.33 -8.95
N LEU A 380 9.70 -8.49 -8.37
CA LEU A 380 10.60 -9.15 -7.41
C LEU A 380 11.41 -10.28 -8.09
N GLY A 381 10.86 -10.87 -9.15
CA GLY A 381 11.45 -12.01 -9.86
C GLY A 381 12.02 -11.75 -11.26
N TRP A 382 11.90 -10.54 -11.80
CA TRP A 382 12.22 -10.27 -13.22
C TRP A 382 13.70 -9.87 -13.45
N ASP A 383 14.62 -10.33 -12.58
CA ASP A 383 16.07 -10.11 -12.75
C ASP A 383 16.66 -10.94 -13.91
N LYS A 384 15.97 -12.03 -14.30
CA LYS A 384 16.29 -12.90 -15.44
C LYS A 384 15.05 -13.09 -16.31
N GLU A 385 15.12 -12.63 -17.57
CA GLU A 385 14.20 -13.12 -18.60
C GLU A 385 14.54 -14.58 -18.94
N GLN A 386 13.55 -15.42 -19.23
CA GLN A 386 13.81 -16.68 -19.93
C GLN A 386 14.18 -16.38 -21.38
N VAL A 387 15.14 -17.13 -21.92
CA VAL A 387 15.61 -16.95 -23.30
C VAL A 387 14.63 -17.62 -24.26
N GLU A 388 13.50 -16.97 -24.52
CA GLU A 388 12.73 -17.24 -25.73
C GLU A 388 13.49 -16.66 -26.94
N GLU A 389 14.24 -17.51 -27.65
CA GLU A 389 14.77 -17.19 -28.98
C GLU A 389 13.61 -17.08 -29.98
N LYS A 390 12.92 -15.93 -29.97
CA LYS A 390 11.96 -15.57 -31.02
C LYS A 390 12.73 -15.20 -32.29
N GLN A 391 13.06 -16.24 -33.04
CA GLN A 391 13.82 -16.17 -34.29
C GLN A 391 12.95 -15.59 -35.41
N GLY A 392 12.89 -14.26 -35.46
CA GLY A 392 12.07 -13.52 -36.41
C GLY A 392 12.06 -12.01 -36.17
N ASP A 393 13.20 -11.36 -36.41
CA ASP A 393 13.32 -10.08 -37.12
C ASP A 393 14.78 -9.57 -37.10
N THR A 394 15.25 -9.00 -38.22
CA THR A 394 16.63 -8.49 -38.35
C THR A 394 16.75 -7.09 -37.77
N LEU A 395 16.80 -7.00 -36.43
CA LEU A 395 17.01 -5.76 -35.69
C LEU A 395 18.34 -5.08 -36.06
N THR A 396 18.33 -3.75 -36.17
CA THR A 396 19.57 -2.99 -36.37
C THR A 396 20.47 -3.00 -35.12
N PRO A 397 21.78 -2.77 -35.24
CA PRO A 397 22.68 -2.69 -34.08
C PRO A 397 22.26 -1.65 -33.04
N SER A 398 21.59 -0.57 -33.46
CA SER A 398 21.04 0.47 -32.57
C SER A 398 19.85 -0.05 -31.74
N GLU A 399 18.93 -0.79 -32.38
CA GLU A 399 17.79 -1.40 -31.70
C GLU A 399 18.22 -2.52 -30.75
N VAL A 400 19.20 -3.34 -31.15
CA VAL A 400 19.82 -4.35 -30.28
C VAL A 400 20.45 -3.69 -29.05
N ALA A 401 21.24 -2.62 -29.23
CA ALA A 401 21.84 -1.89 -28.11
C ALA A 401 20.79 -1.23 -27.20
N HIS A 402 19.71 -0.68 -27.77
CA HIS A 402 18.60 -0.11 -27.00
C HIS A 402 17.87 -1.20 -26.19
N GLN A 403 17.54 -2.34 -26.81
CA GLN A 403 16.90 -3.46 -26.12
C GLN A 403 17.78 -4.01 -25.00
N GLN A 404 19.08 -4.20 -25.24
CA GLN A 404 20.03 -4.63 -24.21
C GLN A 404 20.09 -3.65 -23.03
N LYS A 405 20.10 -2.33 -23.31
CA LYS A 405 20.04 -1.30 -22.26
C LYS A 405 18.73 -1.37 -21.45
N GLN A 406 17.59 -1.51 -22.12
CA GLN A 406 16.28 -1.64 -21.46
C GLN A 406 16.18 -2.91 -20.60
N LYS A 407 16.64 -4.06 -21.12
CA LYS A 407 16.71 -5.34 -20.39
C LYS A 407 17.58 -5.21 -19.13
N ARG A 408 18.75 -4.57 -19.24
CA ARG A 408 19.61 -4.31 -18.08
C ARG A 408 18.89 -3.46 -17.03
N ILE A 409 18.28 -2.33 -17.42
CA ILE A 409 17.56 -1.43 -16.50
C ILE A 409 16.45 -2.19 -15.75
N ARG A 410 15.66 -3.02 -16.46
CA ARG A 410 14.63 -3.87 -15.84
C ARG A 410 15.20 -4.87 -14.83
N SER A 411 16.31 -5.53 -15.16
CA SER A 411 16.98 -6.49 -14.27
C SER A 411 17.53 -5.81 -13.00
N GLU A 412 18.19 -4.66 -13.13
CA GLU A 412 18.67 -3.86 -11.99
C GLU A 412 17.49 -3.44 -11.09
N LEU A 413 16.43 -2.90 -11.70
CA LEU A 413 15.21 -2.43 -11.02
C LEU A 413 14.48 -3.55 -10.27
N ALA A 414 14.37 -4.74 -10.86
CA ALA A 414 13.83 -5.92 -10.20
C ALA A 414 14.67 -6.38 -9.00
N ARG A 415 16.01 -6.29 -9.10
CA ARG A 415 16.90 -6.59 -7.97
C ARG A 415 16.79 -5.57 -6.84
N LEU A 416 16.60 -4.29 -7.15
CA LEU A 416 16.38 -3.25 -6.13
C LEU A 416 15.03 -3.42 -5.43
N ALA A 417 13.96 -3.71 -6.17
CA ALA A 417 12.63 -3.98 -5.60
C ALA A 417 12.59 -5.26 -4.76
N ALA A 418 13.20 -6.36 -5.24
CA ALA A 418 13.37 -7.59 -4.46
C ALA A 418 14.14 -7.33 -3.16
N SER A 419 15.26 -6.59 -3.21
CA SER A 419 16.03 -6.24 -2.02
C SER A 419 15.21 -5.41 -1.03
N GLN A 420 14.47 -4.40 -1.51
CA GLN A 420 13.64 -3.54 -0.68
C GLN A 420 12.53 -4.34 0.04
N TYR A 421 11.90 -5.30 -0.65
CA TYR A 421 10.87 -6.15 -0.07
C TYR A 421 11.45 -7.17 0.94
N LEU A 422 12.67 -7.68 0.72
CA LEU A 422 13.38 -8.50 1.72
C LEU A 422 13.67 -7.70 3.00
N PHE A 423 14.09 -6.44 2.90
CA PHE A 423 14.29 -5.57 4.08
C PHE A 423 12.97 -5.29 4.83
N LEU A 424 11.86 -5.09 4.11
CA LEU A 424 10.53 -4.97 4.71
C LEU A 424 10.13 -6.24 5.50
N LEU A 425 10.34 -7.42 4.91
CA LEU A 425 10.11 -8.70 5.60
C LEU A 425 11.06 -8.91 6.79
N GLN A 426 12.29 -8.36 6.77
CA GLN A 426 13.16 -8.36 7.94
C GLN A 426 12.63 -7.46 9.07
N SER A 427 12.11 -6.28 8.73
CA SER A 427 11.52 -5.32 9.68
C SER A 427 10.23 -5.85 10.33
N LEU A 428 9.42 -6.58 9.56
CA LEU A 428 8.22 -7.28 10.05
C LEU A 428 8.51 -8.49 10.95
N ARG A 429 9.76 -8.99 10.97
CA ARG A 429 10.15 -10.25 11.63
C ARG A 429 9.86 -10.30 13.13
N PRO A 430 10.20 -9.29 13.97
CA PRO A 430 10.03 -9.42 15.42
C PRO A 430 8.56 -9.56 15.80
N TRP A 431 7.73 -8.70 15.21
CA TRP A 431 6.28 -8.74 15.37
C TRP A 431 5.68 -10.03 14.79
N LEU A 432 5.89 -10.34 13.51
CA LEU A 432 5.19 -11.46 12.86
C LEU A 432 5.61 -12.82 13.45
N SER A 433 6.86 -12.97 13.89
CA SER A 433 7.31 -14.19 14.58
C SER A 433 6.60 -14.39 15.92
N LEU A 434 6.36 -13.31 16.67
CA LEU A 434 5.64 -13.35 17.94
C LEU A 434 4.16 -13.69 17.75
N VAL A 435 3.47 -13.05 16.79
CA VAL A 435 2.02 -13.31 16.55
C VAL A 435 1.79 -14.71 15.98
N MET A 436 2.66 -15.18 15.09
CA MET A 436 2.53 -16.48 14.42
C MET A 436 3.20 -17.64 15.17
N ASN A 437 3.82 -17.37 16.31
CA ASN A 437 4.59 -18.33 17.11
C ASN A 437 5.61 -19.12 16.23
N LEU A 438 6.44 -18.37 15.51
CA LEU A 438 7.52 -18.89 14.67
C LEU A 438 8.85 -18.75 15.42
N SER A 439 9.74 -19.73 15.28
CA SER A 439 11.15 -19.53 15.66
C SER A 439 11.84 -18.64 14.63
N THR A 440 12.87 -17.91 15.07
CA THR A 440 13.71 -17.07 14.21
C THR A 440 14.23 -17.84 13.00
N ASP A 441 14.69 -19.08 13.20
CA ASP A 441 15.19 -19.94 12.12
C ASP A 441 14.09 -20.29 11.11
N LYS A 442 12.87 -20.59 11.57
CA LYS A 442 11.74 -20.86 10.69
C LYS A 442 11.36 -19.63 9.87
N TYR A 443 11.44 -18.43 10.46
CA TYR A 443 11.20 -17.17 9.76
C TYR A 443 12.28 -16.88 8.71
N ASN A 444 13.55 -16.99 9.10
CA ASN A 444 14.70 -16.83 8.21
C ASN A 444 14.65 -17.83 7.04
N ASN A 445 14.25 -19.08 7.31
CA ASN A 445 14.09 -20.12 6.30
C ASN A 445 12.96 -19.85 5.29
N TYR A 446 11.93 -19.07 5.64
CA TYR A 446 11.02 -18.53 4.62
C TYR A 446 11.78 -17.53 3.73
N ILE A 447 12.33 -16.46 4.32
CA ILE A 447 12.97 -15.34 3.58
C ILE A 447 14.10 -15.80 2.65
N ILE A 448 14.95 -16.73 3.10
CA ILE A 448 16.13 -17.17 2.32
C ILE A 448 15.74 -17.85 0.99
N GLY A 449 14.57 -18.48 0.90
CA GLY A 449 14.09 -19.12 -0.33
C GLY A 449 13.40 -18.18 -1.32
N LEU A 450 12.86 -17.05 -0.85
CA LEU A 450 11.99 -16.17 -1.64
C LEU A 450 12.65 -15.63 -2.93
N PRO A 451 13.93 -15.20 -2.95
CA PRO A 451 14.57 -14.69 -4.17
C PRO A 451 14.56 -15.65 -5.37
N GLU A 452 14.63 -16.96 -5.10
CA GLU A 452 14.58 -17.99 -6.14
C GLU A 452 13.14 -18.38 -6.47
N GLU A 453 12.25 -18.42 -5.47
CA GLU A 453 10.82 -18.62 -5.70
C GLU A 453 10.23 -17.49 -6.57
N TRP A 454 10.61 -16.23 -6.31
CA TRP A 454 10.19 -15.07 -7.08
C TRP A 454 10.64 -15.14 -8.53
N ARG A 455 11.90 -15.57 -8.77
CA ARG A 455 12.40 -15.81 -10.13
C ARG A 455 11.56 -16.84 -10.88
N GLN A 456 11.26 -17.96 -10.24
CA GLN A 456 10.51 -19.06 -10.85
C GLN A 456 9.04 -18.68 -11.11
N GLY A 457 8.41 -17.93 -10.20
CA GLY A 457 7.05 -17.41 -10.37
C GLY A 457 6.94 -16.16 -11.24
N GLN A 458 8.04 -15.47 -11.54
CA GLN A 458 8.05 -14.07 -12.01
C GLN A 458 7.23 -13.15 -11.09
N THR A 459 7.40 -13.32 -9.77
CA THR A 459 6.60 -12.66 -8.73
C THR A 459 6.78 -11.14 -8.73
N TYR A 460 5.69 -10.42 -8.40
CA TYR A 460 5.64 -8.96 -8.27
C TYR A 460 4.67 -8.55 -7.14
N THR A 461 4.79 -7.34 -6.61
CA THR A 461 3.70 -6.68 -5.86
C THR A 461 3.16 -5.49 -6.68
N ASN A 462 2.05 -4.87 -6.28
CA ASN A 462 1.59 -3.61 -6.89
C ASN A 462 1.65 -2.49 -5.86
N TRP A 463 2.10 -1.31 -6.29
CA TRP A 463 1.88 -0.07 -5.57
C TRP A 463 0.75 0.69 -6.22
N HIS A 464 -0.28 1.01 -5.44
CA HIS A 464 -1.45 1.75 -5.88
C HIS A 464 -1.26 3.22 -5.53
N CYS A 465 -1.58 4.11 -6.46
CA CYS A 465 -1.63 5.55 -6.28
C CYS A 465 -3.07 6.00 -6.56
N ALA A 466 -3.70 6.65 -5.58
CA ALA A 466 -5.03 7.22 -5.71
C ALA A 466 -4.97 8.72 -5.45
N THR A 467 -5.49 9.51 -6.39
CA THR A 467 -5.55 10.97 -6.29
C THR A 467 -6.99 11.45 -6.30
N ALA A 468 -7.30 12.51 -5.55
CA ALA A 468 -8.63 13.12 -5.57
C ALA A 468 -8.63 14.58 -5.14
N GLN A 469 -9.70 15.30 -5.45
CA GLN A 469 -9.88 16.71 -5.14
C GLN A 469 -10.99 16.90 -4.09
N LYS A 470 -10.72 17.68 -3.03
CA LYS A 470 -11.77 18.20 -2.14
C LYS A 470 -12.71 19.08 -3.00
N PRO A 471 -14.05 18.93 -2.90
CA PRO A 471 -14.98 19.78 -3.64
C PRO A 471 -14.66 21.28 -3.48
N PRO A 472 -14.76 22.09 -4.54
CA PRO A 472 -14.68 23.54 -4.40
C PRO A 472 -15.84 24.03 -3.51
N SER A 473 -15.63 25.15 -2.81
CA SER A 473 -16.67 25.80 -2.02
C SER A 473 -17.68 26.41 -2.99
N ASN A 474 -18.83 25.75 -3.14
CA ASN A 474 -19.89 26.21 -4.05
C ASN A 474 -20.40 27.59 -3.60
N ARG A 475 -19.94 28.64 -4.28
CA ARG A 475 -20.83 29.77 -4.60
C ARG A 475 -21.71 29.31 -5.75
N PHE A 476 -22.91 28.84 -5.41
CA PHE A 476 -24.07 28.94 -6.29
C PHE A 476 -24.64 30.36 -6.20
#